data_AF-A0A1G0RW67-F1
#
_entry.id   AF-A0A1G0RW67-F1
#
_cell.length_a   1.000
_cell.length_b   1.000
_cell.length_c   1.000
_cell.angle_alpha   90.00
_cell.angle_beta   90.00
_cell.angle_gamma   90.00
#
_symmetry.space_group_name_H-M   'P 1'
#
loop_
_entity.id
_entity.type
_entity.pdbx_description
1 polymer ?
#
loop_
_entity_poly.entity_id
_entity_poly.type
_entity_poly.pdbx_seq_one_letter_code
_entity_poly.pdbx_strand_id
1 'polypeptide(L)'
;MKFTLTILLLTIIAIGTLDAAVIPKTKVKITQNTVSSLIEGLNSENLGLKSSSAYMIGELQLSKAVIPLMRILHQDENEEMRIAAALALYKIGSPIAIHAVKQSITFDESERVSKHCAGFYSEYLKQKFIDEEINVDVAKTALK
;
A
#
# COMPACT_ATOMS: atom_id res chain seq x y z
N MET A 1 52.50 17.49 -29.18
CA MET A 1 51.33 18.34 -28.87
C MET A 1 50.07 17.76 -29.51
N LYS A 2 49.44 16.74 -28.90
CA LYS A 2 48.08 16.26 -29.22
C LYS A 2 47.47 15.61 -27.96
N PHE A 3 47.40 16.41 -26.88
CA PHE A 3 46.81 16.02 -25.59
C PHE A 3 45.36 16.53 -25.45
N THR A 4 44.65 16.74 -26.56
CA THR A 4 43.33 17.39 -26.57
C THR A 4 42.20 16.60 -27.25
N LEU A 5 42.43 15.34 -27.65
CA LEU A 5 41.39 14.51 -28.30
C LEU A 5 40.83 13.39 -27.41
N THR A 6 41.20 13.35 -26.12
CA THR A 6 40.64 12.41 -25.14
C THR A 6 39.50 12.99 -24.31
N ILE A 7 39.12 14.26 -24.53
CA ILE A 7 38.11 14.97 -23.72
C ILE A 7 36.71 15.01 -24.41
N LEU A 8 36.57 14.57 -25.66
CA LEU A 8 35.26 14.61 -26.39
C LEU A 8 34.57 13.25 -26.57
N LEU A 9 34.99 12.21 -25.82
CA LEU A 9 34.32 10.90 -25.88
C LEU A 9 34.06 10.33 -24.48
N LEU A 10 33.53 11.16 -23.57
CA LEU A 10 33.17 10.75 -22.20
C LEU A 10 31.73 11.10 -21.79
N THR A 11 30.85 11.45 -22.73
CA THR A 11 29.48 11.87 -22.38
C THR A 11 28.35 11.08 -23.05
N ILE A 12 28.64 9.91 -23.64
CA ILE A 12 27.56 9.07 -24.18
C ILE A 12 27.06 8.09 -23.11
N ILE A 13 26.17 8.63 -22.29
CA ILE A 13 24.93 8.01 -21.84
C ILE A 13 25.10 6.76 -20.95
N ALA A 14 25.35 7.00 -19.66
CA ALA A 14 24.73 6.18 -18.63
C ALA A 14 23.23 6.54 -18.59
N ILE A 15 22.39 5.88 -19.38
CA ILE A 15 20.98 5.66 -18.99
C ILE A 15 21.06 4.63 -17.87
N GLY A 16 21.52 5.07 -16.70
CA GLY A 16 21.26 4.40 -15.44
C GLY A 16 19.80 4.62 -15.17
N THR A 17 19.03 3.55 -15.31
CA THR A 17 17.68 3.33 -14.79
C THR A 17 17.04 4.56 -14.14
N LEU A 18 16.00 5.10 -14.78
CA LEU A 18 14.90 5.66 -14.00
C LEU A 18 14.41 4.51 -13.10
N ASP A 19 14.97 4.41 -11.90
CA ASP A 19 14.20 3.89 -10.79
C ASP A 19 12.93 4.72 -10.82
N ALA A 20 11.83 4.06 -11.22
CA ALA A 20 10.50 4.63 -11.25
C ALA A 20 10.38 5.43 -9.96
N ALA A 21 10.29 6.76 -10.10
CA ALA A 21 10.34 7.69 -9.00
C ALA A 21 9.54 7.09 -7.85
N VAL A 22 10.23 6.60 -6.83
CA VAL A 22 9.62 6.36 -5.54
C VAL A 22 9.20 7.75 -5.14
N ILE A 23 7.95 8.12 -5.45
CA ILE A 23 7.35 9.37 -5.02
C ILE A 23 7.56 9.29 -3.51
N PRO A 24 8.47 10.09 -2.93
CA PRO A 24 8.71 9.99 -1.50
C PRO A 24 7.35 10.28 -0.89
N LYS A 25 6.80 9.31 -0.14
CA LYS A 25 5.55 9.50 0.62
C LYS A 25 5.77 10.80 1.38
N THR A 26 5.20 11.88 0.86
CA THR A 26 5.46 13.21 1.37
C THR A 26 5.06 13.18 2.83
N LYS A 27 5.88 13.76 3.71
CA LYS A 27 5.60 13.78 5.15
C LYS A 27 4.41 14.71 5.38
N VAL A 28 3.21 14.27 5.01
CA VAL A 28 1.96 15.00 5.21
C VAL A 28 1.74 15.05 6.72
N LYS A 29 1.58 16.26 7.25
CA LYS A 29 1.20 16.45 8.65
C LYS A 29 -0.25 16.00 8.81
N ILE A 30 -0.44 14.76 9.25
CA ILE A 30 -1.77 14.22 9.53
C ILE A 30 -2.29 14.82 10.82
N THR A 31 -3.33 15.65 10.71
CA THR A 31 -4.02 16.21 11.87
C THR A 31 -5.11 15.26 12.34
N GLN A 32 -5.51 15.35 13.61
CA GLN A 32 -6.64 14.58 14.11
C GLN A 32 -7.93 14.86 13.32
N ASN A 33 -8.13 16.11 12.87
CA ASN A 33 -9.27 16.49 12.03
C ASN A 33 -9.23 15.75 10.69
N THR A 34 -8.07 15.62 10.05
CA THR A 34 -7.91 14.85 8.81
C THR A 34 -8.35 13.40 9.00
N VAL A 35 -7.93 12.76 10.10
CA VAL A 35 -8.33 11.37 10.40
C VAL A 35 -9.84 11.28 10.60
N SER A 36 -10.42 12.19 11.39
CA SER A 36 -11.86 12.20 11.65
C SER A 36 -12.67 12.42 10.37
N SER A 37 -12.32 13.38 9.52
CA SER A 37 -13.02 13.66 8.26
C SER A 37 -12.94 12.50 7.27
N LEU A 38 -11.81 11.78 7.21
CA LEU A 38 -11.69 10.61 6.35
C LEU A 38 -12.55 9.44 6.86
N ILE A 39 -12.58 9.21 8.18
CA ILE A 39 -13.45 8.19 8.78
C ILE A 39 -14.93 8.56 8.61
N GLU A 40 -15.27 9.84 8.69
CA GLU A 40 -16.63 10.32 8.42
C GLU A 40 -17.01 10.08 6.95
N GLY A 41 -16.09 10.35 6.01
CA GLY A 41 -16.28 10.09 4.58
C GLY A 41 -16.57 8.63 4.25
N LEU A 42 -16.07 7.67 5.04
CA LEU A 42 -16.44 6.25 4.92
C LEU A 42 -17.93 5.96 5.12
N ASN A 43 -18.68 6.87 5.74
CA ASN A 43 -20.13 6.76 5.94
C ASN A 43 -20.93 7.64 4.96
N SER A 44 -20.28 8.19 3.93
CA SER A 44 -20.97 9.01 2.93
C SER A 44 -21.85 8.15 2.02
N GLU A 45 -23.04 8.66 1.71
CA GLU A 45 -23.91 8.14 0.63
C GLU A 45 -23.33 8.39 -0.77
N ASN A 46 -22.39 9.35 -0.89
CA ASN A 46 -21.68 9.56 -2.14
C ASN A 46 -20.58 8.50 -2.29
N LEU A 47 -20.80 7.51 -3.15
CA LEU A 47 -19.85 6.42 -3.41
C LEU A 47 -18.46 6.91 -3.81
N GLY A 48 -18.35 8.02 -4.55
CA GLY A 48 -17.08 8.62 -4.93
C GLY A 48 -16.31 9.16 -3.72
N LEU A 49 -16.99 9.84 -2.81
CA LEU A 49 -16.39 10.29 -1.55
C LEU A 49 -16.00 9.10 -0.66
N LYS A 50 -16.91 8.13 -0.50
CA LYS A 50 -16.71 6.93 0.31
C LYS A 50 -15.48 6.14 -0.11
N SER A 51 -15.34 5.86 -1.41
CA SER A 51 -14.19 5.16 -1.99
C SER A 51 -12.90 5.99 -1.92
N SER A 52 -12.96 7.30 -2.20
CA SER A 52 -11.80 8.19 -2.08
C SER A 52 -11.28 8.27 -0.65
N SER A 53 -12.18 8.29 0.34
CA SER A 53 -11.83 8.24 1.75
C SER A 53 -11.13 6.93 2.12
N ALA A 54 -11.67 5.78 1.69
CA ALA A 54 -11.04 4.48 1.92
C ALA A 54 -9.63 4.40 1.29
N TYR A 55 -9.50 4.85 0.04
CA TYR A 55 -8.22 4.89 -0.65
C TYR A 55 -7.19 5.74 0.11
N MET A 56 -7.55 6.98 0.46
CA MET A 56 -6.67 7.90 1.17
C MET A 56 -6.27 7.37 2.56
N ILE A 57 -7.21 6.73 3.27
CA ILE A 57 -6.92 6.07 4.55
C ILE A 57 -5.82 5.01 4.40
N GLY A 58 -5.88 4.21 3.32
CA GLY A 58 -4.86 3.21 3.00
C GLY A 58 -3.50 3.83 2.69
N GLU A 59 -3.46 4.83 1.81
CA GLU A 59 -2.23 5.54 1.43
C GLU A 59 -1.52 6.17 2.64
N LEU A 60 -2.31 6.74 3.55
CA LEU A 60 -1.82 7.37 4.77
C LEU A 60 -1.62 6.39 5.93
N GLN A 61 -1.95 5.11 5.75
CA GLN A 61 -1.81 4.04 6.73
C GLN A 61 -2.47 4.38 8.08
N LEU A 62 -3.69 4.94 8.05
CA LEU A 62 -4.36 5.42 9.26
C LEU A 62 -4.91 4.25 10.10
N SER A 63 -4.12 3.80 11.08
CA SER A 63 -4.48 2.67 11.96
C SER A 63 -5.81 2.82 12.70
N LYS A 64 -6.23 4.07 13.00
CA LYS A 64 -7.52 4.37 13.64
C LYS A 64 -8.74 3.98 12.78
N ALA A 65 -8.55 3.79 11.47
CA ALA A 65 -9.63 3.44 10.54
C ALA A 65 -9.76 1.93 10.28
N VAL A 66 -8.95 1.08 10.92
CA VAL A 66 -9.01 -0.38 10.73
C VAL A 66 -10.41 -0.94 11.01
N ILE A 67 -11.01 -0.59 12.16
CA ILE A 67 -12.34 -1.10 12.52
C ILE A 67 -13.44 -0.58 11.56
N PRO A 68 -13.51 0.72 11.22
CA PRO A 68 -14.41 1.21 10.18
C PRO A 68 -14.26 0.49 8.82
N LEU A 69 -13.03 0.26 8.37
CA LEU A 69 -12.79 -0.43 7.10
C LEU A 69 -13.17 -1.92 7.16
N MET A 70 -12.91 -2.60 8.27
CA MET A 70 -13.36 -3.99 8.46
C MET A 70 -14.89 -4.10 8.40
N ARG A 71 -15.62 -3.10 8.93
CA ARG A 71 -17.08 -3.06 8.80
C ARG A 71 -17.51 -3.01 7.35
N ILE A 72 -16.90 -2.13 6.54
CA ILE A 72 -17.19 -2.04 5.11
C ILE A 72 -16.87 -3.36 4.41
N LEU A 73 -15.68 -3.94 4.66
CA LEU A 73 -15.25 -5.20 4.07
C LEU A 73 -16.21 -6.37 4.39
N HIS A 74 -16.90 -6.37 5.54
CA HIS A 74 -17.77 -7.49 5.92
C HIS A 74 -19.26 -7.24 5.67
N GLN A 75 -19.70 -5.99 5.50
CA GLN A 75 -21.13 -5.64 5.57
C GLN A 75 -21.61 -4.74 4.42
N ASP A 76 -20.72 -4.11 3.65
CA ASP A 76 -21.15 -3.25 2.55
C ASP A 76 -21.67 -4.09 1.37
N GLU A 77 -22.88 -3.81 0.91
CA GLU A 77 -23.52 -4.54 -0.19
C GLU A 77 -22.79 -4.33 -1.52
N ASN A 78 -22.06 -3.22 -1.68
CA ASN A 78 -21.33 -2.91 -2.90
C ASN A 78 -19.94 -3.59 -2.90
N GLU A 79 -19.74 -4.53 -3.81
CA GLU A 79 -18.46 -5.24 -4.01
C GLU A 79 -17.27 -4.27 -4.18
N GLU A 80 -17.45 -3.16 -4.91
CA GLU A 80 -16.38 -2.17 -5.11
C GLU A 80 -15.94 -1.55 -3.79
N MET A 81 -16.89 -1.30 -2.88
CA MET A 81 -16.57 -0.76 -1.55
C MET A 81 -15.86 -1.79 -0.68
N ARG A 82 -16.26 -3.07 -0.75
CA ARG A 82 -15.54 -4.15 -0.06
C ARG A 82 -14.12 -4.29 -0.59
N ILE A 83 -13.91 -4.23 -1.90
CA ILE A 83 -12.57 -4.26 -2.53
C ILE A 83 -11.74 -3.05 -2.10
N ALA A 84 -12.31 -1.84 -2.11
CA ALA A 84 -11.62 -0.63 -1.66
C ALA A 84 -11.21 -0.72 -0.18
N ALA A 85 -12.08 -1.27 0.67
CA ALA A 85 -11.76 -1.50 2.08
C ALA A 85 -10.65 -2.54 2.25
N ALA A 86 -10.68 -3.66 1.52
CA ALA A 86 -9.62 -4.66 1.53
C ALA A 86 -8.27 -4.07 1.09
N LEU A 87 -8.25 -3.25 0.03
CA LEU A 87 -7.04 -2.57 -0.44
C LEU A 87 -6.48 -1.64 0.64
N ALA A 88 -7.34 -0.85 1.30
CA ALA A 88 -6.94 0.06 2.35
C ALA A 88 -6.38 -0.68 3.58
N LEU A 89 -7.04 -1.77 4.00
CA LEU A 89 -6.58 -2.65 5.09
C LEU A 89 -5.22 -3.28 4.77
N TYR A 90 -5.03 -3.77 3.54
CA TYR A 90 -3.75 -4.27 3.07
C TYR A 90 -2.66 -3.20 3.16
N LYS A 91 -2.91 -1.98 2.67
CA LYS A 91 -1.95 -0.87 2.72
C LYS A 91 -1.61 -0.42 4.15
N ILE A 92 -2.58 -0.49 5.08
CA ILE A 92 -2.35 -0.25 6.51
C ILE A 92 -1.41 -1.32 7.09
N GLY A 93 -1.54 -2.58 6.66
CA GLY A 93 -0.56 -3.64 6.94
C GLY A 93 -0.49 -4.12 8.40
N SER A 94 -1.36 -3.62 9.29
CA SER A 94 -1.38 -4.09 10.67
C SER A 94 -1.82 -5.57 10.73
N PRO A 95 -1.39 -6.35 11.74
CA PRO A 95 -1.77 -7.76 11.85
C PRO A 95 -3.28 -7.99 11.80
N ILE A 96 -4.06 -7.10 12.42
CA ILE A 96 -5.53 -7.15 12.43
C ILE A 96 -6.08 -6.89 11.03
N ALA A 97 -5.54 -5.89 10.32
CA ALA A 97 -6.00 -5.53 8.98
C ALA A 97 -5.71 -6.65 7.97
N ILE A 98 -4.50 -7.21 8.01
CA ILE A 98 -4.11 -8.34 7.16
C ILE A 98 -4.91 -9.60 7.48
N HIS A 99 -5.21 -9.85 8.76
CA HIS A 99 -6.06 -10.96 9.14
C HIS A 99 -7.47 -10.82 8.54
N ALA A 100 -8.06 -9.63 8.57
CA ALA A 100 -9.37 -9.38 7.96
C ALA A 100 -9.34 -9.66 6.45
N VAL A 101 -8.35 -9.14 5.72
CA VAL A 101 -8.17 -9.42 4.28
C VAL A 101 -8.04 -10.92 4.03
N LYS A 102 -7.28 -11.64 4.85
CA LYS A 102 -7.12 -13.10 4.74
C LYS A 102 -8.45 -13.85 4.94
N GLN A 103 -9.25 -13.46 5.93
CA GLN A 103 -10.55 -14.11 6.20
C GLN A 103 -11.51 -13.94 5.01
N SER A 104 -11.55 -12.75 4.41
CA SER A 104 -12.41 -12.46 3.25
C SER A 104 -12.09 -13.29 2.00
N ILE A 105 -10.91 -13.92 1.91
CA ILE A 105 -10.60 -14.88 0.83
C ILE A 105 -11.53 -16.09 0.87
N THR A 106 -11.94 -16.51 2.08
CA THR A 106 -12.74 -17.72 2.29
C THR A 106 -14.21 -17.42 2.51
N PHE A 107 -14.52 -16.27 3.13
CA PHE A 107 -15.85 -16.00 3.67
C PHE A 107 -16.61 -14.86 2.97
N ASP A 108 -15.99 -14.11 2.03
CA ASP A 108 -16.76 -13.16 1.24
C ASP A 108 -17.65 -13.91 0.24
N GLU A 109 -18.91 -13.51 0.14
CA GLU A 109 -19.88 -14.09 -0.78
C GLU A 109 -19.54 -13.85 -2.26
N SER A 110 -18.79 -12.78 -2.55
CA SER A 110 -18.38 -12.44 -3.89
C SER A 110 -17.04 -13.08 -4.22
N GLU A 111 -17.03 -13.92 -5.26
CA GLU A 111 -15.80 -14.47 -5.82
C GLU A 111 -14.85 -13.35 -6.27
N ARG A 112 -15.40 -12.23 -6.75
CA ARG A 112 -14.61 -11.07 -7.18
C ARG A 112 -13.87 -10.44 -6.00
N VAL A 113 -14.54 -10.20 -4.89
CA VAL A 113 -13.92 -9.65 -3.68
C VAL A 113 -12.88 -10.62 -3.12
N SER A 114 -13.22 -11.92 -3.06
CA SER A 114 -12.31 -12.99 -2.63
C SER A 114 -11.00 -13.02 -3.43
N LYS A 115 -11.08 -12.91 -4.77
CA LYS A 115 -9.90 -12.85 -5.66
C LYS A 115 -9.02 -11.64 -5.40
N HIS A 116 -9.60 -10.46 -5.19
CA HIS A 116 -8.83 -9.25 -4.86
C HIS A 116 -8.15 -9.39 -3.50
N CYS A 117 -8.86 -9.89 -2.48
CA CYS A 117 -8.28 -10.16 -1.17
C CYS A 117 -7.11 -11.14 -1.25
N ALA A 118 -7.23 -12.20 -2.07
CA ALA A 118 -6.14 -13.15 -2.30
C ALA A 118 -4.93 -12.47 -2.97
N GLY A 119 -5.16 -11.60 -3.96
CA GLY A 119 -4.11 -10.80 -4.58
C GLY A 119 -3.38 -9.91 -3.56
N PHE A 120 -4.12 -9.14 -2.76
CA PHE A 120 -3.54 -8.28 -1.73
C PHE A 120 -2.77 -9.06 -0.67
N TYR A 121 -3.31 -10.21 -0.22
CA TYR A 121 -2.62 -11.06 0.75
C TYR A 121 -1.36 -11.69 0.17
N SER A 122 -1.38 -12.09 -1.11
CA SER A 122 -0.19 -12.59 -1.81
C SER A 122 0.90 -11.52 -1.90
N GLU A 123 0.55 -10.28 -2.25
CA GLU A 123 1.51 -9.16 -2.28
C GLU A 123 2.08 -8.84 -0.90
N TYR A 124 1.25 -8.88 0.15
CA TYR A 124 1.72 -8.75 1.53
C TYR A 124 2.77 -9.82 1.89
N LEU A 125 2.51 -11.08 1.53
CA LEU A 125 3.45 -12.17 1.80
C LEU A 125 4.78 -11.99 1.05
N LYS A 126 4.73 -11.63 -0.23
CA LYS A 126 5.94 -11.36 -1.02
C LYS A 126 6.81 -10.28 -0.38
N GLN A 127 6.22 -9.14 -0.01
CA GLN A 127 6.92 -8.05 0.64
C GLN A 127 7.54 -8.49 1.98
N LYS A 128 6.77 -9.21 2.80
CA LYS A 128 7.24 -9.70 4.08
C LYS A 128 8.46 -10.64 3.96
N PHE A 129 8.46 -11.55 2.99
CA PHE A 129 9.60 -12.45 2.77
C PHE A 129 10.83 -11.70 2.24
N ILE A 130 10.65 -10.72 1.35
CA ILE A 130 11.73 -9.85 0.88
C ILE A 130 12.37 -9.10 2.06
N ASP A 131 11.56 -8.53 2.95
CA ASP A 131 12.05 -7.80 4.12
C ASP A 131 12.82 -8.72 5.08
N GLU A 132 12.38 -9.98 5.25
CA GLU A 132 13.05 -10.98 6.08
C GLU A 132 14.41 -11.42 5.48
N GLU A 133 14.49 -11.63 4.16
CA GLU A 133 15.75 -11.98 3.46
C GLU A 133 16.78 -10.84 3.56
N ILE A 134 16.37 -9.60 3.29
CA ILE A 134 17.25 -8.43 3.40
C ILE A 134 17.81 -8.29 4.81
N ASN A 135 16.98 -8.46 5.84
CA ASN A 135 17.42 -8.30 7.23
C ASN A 135 18.47 -9.36 7.63
N VAL A 136 18.29 -10.61 7.18
CA VAL A 136 19.27 -11.69 7.41
C VAL A 136 20.62 -11.36 6.77
N ASP A 137 20.63 -10.84 5.55
CA ASP A 137 21.89 -10.53 4.83
C ASP A 137 22.62 -9.30 5.39
N VAL A 138 21.87 -8.28 5.84
CA VAL A 138 22.44 -7.14 6.59
C VAL A 138 23.05 -7.62 7.90
N ALA A 139 22.37 -8.48 8.65
CA ALA A 139 22.88 -9.03 9.91
C ALA A 139 24.17 -9.85 9.72
N LYS A 140 24.25 -10.67 8.67
CA LYS A 140 25.47 -11.42 8.32
C LYS A 140 26.65 -10.51 7.95
N THR A 141 26.38 -9.38 7.30
CA THR A 141 27.41 -8.42 6.88
C THR A 141 27.95 -7.60 8.06
N ALA A 142 27.09 -7.24 9.02
CA ALA A 142 27.49 -6.49 10.21
C ALA A 142 28.32 -7.30 11.23
N LEU A 143 28.38 -8.63 11.09
CA LEU A 143 29.13 -9.54 11.96
C LEU A 143 30.53 -9.91 11.42
N LYS A 144 30.94 -9.35 10.28
CA LYS A 144 32.30 -9.48 9.71
C LYS A 144 33.10 -8.20 9.92
#